data_AF-A0AAU8DIA7-F1
#
_entry.id   AF-A0AAU8DIA7-F1
#
_cell.length_a   1.000
_cell.length_b   1.000
_cell.length_c   1.000
_cell.angle_alpha   90.00
_cell.angle_beta   90.00
_cell.angle_gamma   90.00
#
_symmetry.space_group_name_H-M   'P 1'
#
loop_
_entity.id
_entity.type
_entity.pdbx_description
1 polymer ?
#
loop_
_entity_poly.entity_id
_entity_poly.type
_entity_poly.pdbx_seq_one_letter_code
_entity_poly.pdbx_strand_id
1 'polypeptide(L)' 'MPYTGTQGIVYPDELRTLESVFEEACRTSKITRGSADAENMALKIMLLFQSGVDDRGRLLEAAITVPDADEDKTDLRCN' A
#
# COMPACT_ATOMS: atom_id res chain seq x y z
N MET A 1 26.19 9.42 7.53
CA MET A 1 25.88 8.04 7.94
C MET A 1 24.71 7.52 7.12
N PRO A 2 24.75 6.30 6.54
CA PRO A 2 23.56 5.66 6.01
C PRO A 2 22.89 4.85 7.14
N TYR A 3 21.62 5.12 7.41
CA TYR A 3 20.84 4.36 8.39
C TYR A 3 20.41 3.05 7.74
N THR A 4 21.03 1.95 8.13
CA THR A 4 20.54 0.60 7.81
C THR A 4 19.27 0.35 8.60
N GLY A 5 18.13 0.33 7.91
CA GLY A 5 16.79 0.19 8.46
C GLY A 5 16.71 -0.97 9.45
N THR A 6 16.42 -0.63 10.70
CA THR A 6 15.98 -1.58 11.70
C THR A 6 14.52 -1.89 11.35
N GLN A 7 14.30 -3.03 10.70
CA GLN A 7 12.98 -3.51 10.32
C GLN A 7 12.06 -3.53 11.56
N GLY A 8 11.16 -2.54 11.67
CA GLY A 8 10.17 -2.47 12.76
C GLY A 8 9.97 -1.10 13.41
N ILE A 9 10.78 -0.08 13.09
CA ILE A 9 10.53 1.29 13.56
C ILE A 9 9.95 2.11 12.41
N VAL A 10 8.63 2.27 12.39
CA VAL A 10 7.97 3.27 11.54
C VAL A 10 8.19 4.64 12.18
N TYR A 11 8.92 5.50 11.50
CA TYR A 11 9.13 6.87 11.93
C TYR A 11 7.81 7.66 11.85
N PRO A 12 7.61 8.68 12.69
CA PRO A 12 6.37 9.47 12.70
C PRO A 12 6.10 10.19 11.36
N ASP A 13 7.14 10.40 10.55
CA ASP A 13 7.01 10.97 9.20
C ASP A 13 6.45 9.93 8.21
N GLU A 14 6.98 8.71 8.23
CA GLU A 14 6.46 7.57 7.45
C GLU A 14 5.02 7.25 7.84
N LEU A 15 4.70 7.29 9.14
CA LEU A 15 3.35 7.07 9.66
C LEU A 15 2.35 8.09 9.10
N ARG A 16 2.76 9.35 8.93
CA ARG A 16 1.94 10.38 8.26
C ARG A 16 1.76 10.10 6.77
N THR A 17 2.78 9.57 6.11
CA THR A 17 2.70 9.16 4.71
C THR A 17 1.72 8.01 4.55
N LEU A 18 1.82 6.96 5.37
CA LEU A 18 0.87 5.84 5.42
C LEU A 18 -0.57 6.33 5.66
N GLU A 19 -0.77 7.23 6.64
CA GLU A 19 -2.08 7.78 6.94
C GLU A 19 -2.66 8.57 5.75
N SER A 20 -1.85 9.42 5.11
CA SER A 20 -2.27 10.18 3.93
C SER A 20 -2.65 9.28 2.77
N VAL A 21 -1.91 8.20 2.54
CA VAL A 21 -2.23 7.20 1.51
C VAL A 21 -3.54 6.49 1.83
N PHE A 22 -3.72 6.09 3.09
CA PHE A 22 -4.93 5.43 3.54
C PHE A 22 -6.18 6.33 3.40
N GLU A 23 -6.06 7.61 3.73
CA GLU A 23 -7.14 8.58 3.54
C GLU A 23 -7.50 8.76 2.06
N GLU A 24 -6.49 8.81 1.19
CA GLU A 24 -6.66 8.92 -0.25
C GLU A 24 -7.30 7.66 -0.84
N ALA A 25 -6.91 6.47 -0.37
CA ALA A 25 -7.51 5.21 -0.74
C ALA A 25 -8.98 5.13 -0.30
N CYS A 26 -9.29 5.48 0.96
CA CYS A 26 -10.67 5.56 1.45
C CYS A 26 -11.52 6.52 0.62
N ARG A 27 -10.98 7.70 0.28
CA ARG A 27 -11.68 8.70 -0.54
C ARG A 27 -11.93 8.18 -1.96
N THR A 28 -10.93 7.54 -2.56
CA THR A 28 -10.99 7.01 -3.93
C THR A 28 -11.99 5.86 -4.04
N SER A 29 -11.92 4.91 -3.10
CA SER A 29 -12.81 3.76 -3.06
C SER A 29 -14.18 4.08 -2.44
N LYS A 30 -14.41 5.31 -1.98
CA LYS A 30 -15.63 5.77 -1.26
C LYS A 30 -15.99 4.87 -0.06
N ILE A 31 -14.96 4.39 0.64
CA ILE A 31 -15.11 3.50 1.78
C ILE A 31 -15.11 4.31 3.07
N THR A 32 -15.95 3.90 4.02
CA THR A 32 -15.99 4.52 5.34
C THR A 32 -14.86 3.96 6.19
N ARG A 33 -14.12 4.84 6.88
CA ARG A 33 -12.95 4.50 7.72
C ARG A 33 -13.22 3.45 8.81
N GLY A 34 -14.47 3.24 9.19
CA GLY A 34 -14.90 2.23 10.16
C GLY A 34 -15.48 0.95 9.54
N SER A 35 -15.36 0.78 8.23
CA SER A 35 -15.76 -0.45 7.55
C SER A 35 -14.62 -1.46 7.56
N ALA A 36 -14.96 -2.76 7.59
CA ALA A 36 -13.98 -3.84 7.51
C ALA A 36 -13.05 -3.73 6.29
N ASP A 37 -13.54 -3.16 5.19
CA ASP A 37 -12.78 -2.88 3.98
C ASP A 37 -11.64 -1.86 4.22
N ALA A 38 -11.89 -0.82 5.02
CA ALA A 38 -10.90 0.17 5.38
C ALA A 38 -9.82 -0.43 6.31
N GLU A 39 -10.21 -1.25 7.27
CA GLU A 39 -9.23 -2.00 8.08
C GLU A 39 -8.34 -2.89 7.21
N ASN A 40 -8.92 -3.58 6.22
CA ASN A 40 -8.18 -4.46 5.32
C ASN A 40 -7.21 -3.66 4.43
N MET A 41 -7.61 -2.48 3.96
CA MET A 41 -6.72 -1.55 3.24
C MET A 41 -5.55 -1.10 4.10
N ALA A 42 -5.81 -0.67 5.34
CA ALA A 42 -4.75 -0.25 6.26
C ALA A 42 -3.75 -1.37 6.53
N LEU A 43 -4.23 -2.60 6.75
CA LEU A 43 -3.38 -3.78 6.96
C LEU A 43 -2.51 -4.09 5.73
N LYS A 44 -3.06 -4.00 4.51
CA LYS A 44 -2.27 -4.17 3.28
C LYS A 44 -1.15 -3.14 3.17
N ILE A 45 -1.47 -1.86 3.37
CA ILE A 45 -0.48 -0.78 3.31
C ILE A 45 0.64 -1.06 4.32
N MET A 46 0.30 -1.45 5.56
CA MET A 46 1.29 -1.79 6.59
C MET A 46 2.13 -3.02 6.23
N LEU A 47 1.55 -4.04 5.60
CA LEU A 47 2.26 -5.24 5.16
C LEU A 47 3.27 -4.92 4.04
N LEU A 48 2.85 -4.14 3.03
CA LEU A 48 3.75 -3.68 1.97
C LEU A 48 4.89 -2.83 2.53
N PHE A 49 4.59 -1.95 3.47
CA PHE A 49 5.58 -1.12 4.14
C PHE A 49 6.63 -1.96 4.87
N GLN A 50 6.19 -2.94 5.66
CA GLN A 50 7.08 -3.87 6.36
C GLN A 50 7.88 -4.76 5.40
N SER A 51 7.34 -5.02 4.21
CA SER A 51 8.05 -5.73 3.13
C SER A 51 9.14 -4.87 2.45
N GLY A 52 9.25 -3.59 2.81
CA GLY A 52 10.23 -2.65 2.25
C GLY A 52 9.70 -1.76 1.13
N VAL A 53 8.37 -1.72 0.92
CA VAL A 53 7.73 -0.82 -0.06
C VAL A 53 7.31 0.48 0.66
N ASP A 54 8.14 1.52 0.53
CA ASP A 54 7.87 2.86 1.06
C ASP A 54 7.20 3.79 0.02
N ASP A 55 7.13 3.35 -1.24
CA ASP A 55 6.55 4.16 -2.32
C ASP A 55 5.06 4.45 -2.11
N ARG A 56 4.74 5.74 -1.86
CA ARG A 56 3.37 6.26 -1.73
C ARG A 56 2.43 5.75 -2.82
N GLY A 57 2.89 5.74 -4.08
CA GLY A 57 2.11 5.28 -5.23
C GLY A 57 1.76 3.79 -5.14
N ARG A 58 2.76 2.95 -4.86
CA ARG A 58 2.59 1.49 -4.70
C ARG A 58 1.66 1.14 -3.56
N LEU A 59 1.77 1.86 -2.43
CA LEU A 59 0.91 1.69 -1.27
C LEU A 59 -0.54 2.07 -1.58
N LEU A 60 -0.76 3.16 -2.31
CA LEU A 60 -2.09 3.59 -2.74
C LEU A 60 -2.70 2.59 -3.70
N GLU A 61 -1.94 2.17 -4.72
CA GLU A 61 -2.36 1.16 -5.69
C GLU A 61 -2.73 -0.15 -4.99
N ALA A 62 -1.91 -0.63 -4.06
CA ALA A 62 -2.19 -1.84 -3.29
C ALA A 62 -3.45 -1.74 -2.41
N ALA A 63 -3.77 -0.54 -1.93
CA ALA A 63 -4.96 -0.28 -1.12
C ALA A 63 -6.24 -0.26 -1.97
N ILE A 64 -6.23 0.41 -3.13
CA ILE A 64 -7.39 0.51 -4.01
C ILE A 64 -7.57 -0.71 -4.90
N THR A 65 -6.50 -1.43 -5.21
CA THR A 65 -6.56 -2.68 -5.95
C THR A 65 -7.04 -3.78 -5.01
N VAL A 66 -8.31 -4.13 -5.15
CA VAL A 66 -8.76 -5.48 -4.78
C VAL A 66 -7.87 -6.46 -5.54
N PRO A 67 -7.34 -7.52 -4.90
CA PRO A 67 -6.52 -8.51 -5.57
C PRO A 67 -7.46 -9.36 -6.44
N ASP A 68 -7.97 -8.79 -7.52
CA ASP A 68 -8.17 -9.59 -8.70
C ASP A 68 -6.78 -9.74 -9.28
N ALA A 69 -6.31 -10.98 -9.32
CA ALA A 69 -5.02 -11.34 -9.82
C ALA A 69 -5.00 -11.03 -11.33
N ASP A 70 -4.76 -9.79 -11.69
CA ASP A 70 -4.57 -9.40 -13.08
C ASP A 70 -3.50 -8.30 -13.17
N GLU A 71 -2.26 -8.76 -13.09
CA GLU A 71 -1.39 -8.46 -14.22
C GLU A 71 -1.41 -9.71 -15.13
N ASP A 72 -2.46 -9.88 -15.94
CA ASP A 72 -2.30 -10.63 -17.19
C ASP A 72 -1.59 -9.70 -18.18
N LYS A 73 -0.35 -10.08 -18.49
CA LYS A 73 0.21 -10.10 -19.86
C LYS A 73 0.79 -8.81 -20.41
N THR A 74 2.12 -8.74 -20.33
CA THR A 74 2.91 -8.38 -21.53
C THR A 74 3.36 -9.66 -22.26
N ASP A 75 2.48 -10.02 -23.18
CA ASP A 75 2.73 -10.44 -24.56
C ASP A 75 3.68 -11.61 -24.88
N LEU A 76 3.05 -12.60 -25.50
CA LEU A 76 3.57 -13.61 -26.39
C LEU A 76 4.63 -13.03 -27.37
N ARG A 77 5.80 -13.68 -27.48
CA ARG A 77 6.41 -13.84 -28.80
C ARG A 77 6.82 -15.29 -29.03
N CYS A 78 6.06 -15.93 -29.90
CA CYS A 78 6.47 -17.14 -30.62
C CYS A 78 7.79 -16.86 -31.37
N ASN A 79 8.78 -17.75 -31.18
CA ASN A 79 9.51 -18.42 -32.25
C ASN A 79 10.43 -19.51 -31.67
#